data_AF-A0A535VZI6-F1
#
_entry.id   AF-A0A535VZI6-F1
#
_cell.length_a   1.000
_cell.length_b   1.000
_cell.length_c   1.000
_cell.angle_alpha   90.00
_cell.angle_beta   90.00
_cell.angle_gamma   90.00
#
_symmetry.space_group_name_H-M   'P 1'
#
loop_
_entity.id
_entity.type
_entity.pdbx_description
1 polymer ?
#
loop_
_entity_poly.entity_id
_entity_poly.type
_entity_poly.pdbx_seq_one_letter_code
_entity_poly.pdbx_strand_id
1 'polypeptide(L)'
;MKIKISAAAGGAQHVGWGIVHVSPLPPGSAPGVTFDPGGVASAQTPDGETITLTGSGTFVAPAGSNGGSGAVTGGGTWTTSTGGSGTYKVKELVAWVFASAQPLLIGGFPVTDNTGNNTERANGVAVLRIEFSNGQSGVLTVGCHGPGAPAGIFEGIATTKGYKTYYNTPTPVGDVDAGRTLFHVH
;
A
#
# COMPACT_ATOMS: atom_id res chain seq x y z
N MET A 1 -31.33 2.43 -2.03
CA MET A 1 -30.25 3.33 -2.50
C MET A 1 -29.36 2.53 -3.43
N LYS A 2 -29.34 2.85 -4.73
CA LYS A 2 -28.56 2.09 -5.72
C LYS A 2 -27.08 2.45 -5.55
N ILE A 3 -26.27 1.46 -5.19
CA ILE A 3 -24.81 1.57 -5.18
C ILE A 3 -24.38 1.82 -6.63
N LYS A 4 -23.77 2.98 -6.89
CA LYS A 4 -23.05 3.20 -8.15
C LYS A 4 -21.65 2.62 -7.97
N ILE A 5 -21.47 1.33 -8.23
CA ILE A 5 -20.14 0.85 -8.64
C ILE A 5 -20.08 1.17 -10.13
N SER A 6 -19.38 2.24 -10.48
CA SER A 6 -19.07 2.50 -11.89
C SER A 6 -17.65 3.02 -12.01
N ALA A 7 -16.69 2.22 -11.55
CA ALA A 7 -15.54 2.02 -12.43
C ALA A 7 -16.15 1.33 -13.66
N ALA A 8 -16.27 2.08 -14.77
CA ALA A 8 -16.68 1.46 -16.03
C ALA A 8 -15.81 0.22 -16.20
N ALA A 9 -16.42 -0.96 -16.29
CA ALA A 9 -15.69 -2.20 -16.57
C ALA A 9 -15.05 -2.02 -17.96
N GLY A 10 -13.81 -1.54 -17.99
CA GLY A 10 -13.10 -1.11 -19.20
C GLY A 10 -12.52 0.31 -19.22
N GLY A 11 -12.67 1.12 -18.16
CA GLY A 11 -12.03 2.45 -18.05
C GLY A 11 -10.67 2.41 -17.34
N ALA A 12 -9.87 3.48 -17.49
CA ALA A 12 -8.69 3.68 -16.67
C ALA A 12 -9.08 3.90 -15.20
N GLN A 13 -8.31 3.35 -14.26
CA GLN A 13 -8.55 3.51 -12.82
C GLN A 13 -7.57 4.52 -12.24
N HIS A 14 -8.08 5.48 -11.48
CA HIS A 14 -7.28 6.41 -10.69
C HIS A 14 -7.15 5.82 -9.29
N VAL A 15 -5.92 5.59 -8.85
CA VAL A 15 -5.67 4.87 -7.61
C VAL A 15 -4.73 5.67 -6.70
N GLY A 16 -5.19 5.96 -5.49
CA GLY A 16 -4.35 6.36 -4.37
C GLY A 16 -3.77 5.14 -3.67
N TRP A 17 -2.53 5.23 -3.19
CA TRP A 17 -1.90 4.21 -2.36
C TRP A 17 -1.16 4.85 -1.18
N GLY A 18 -1.08 4.14 -0.07
CA GLY A 18 -0.33 4.61 1.10
C GLY A 18 0.11 3.47 2.01
N ILE A 19 1.26 3.69 2.66
CA ILE A 19 1.65 2.98 3.88
C ILE A 19 1.02 3.75 5.04
N VAL A 20 0.13 3.10 5.77
CA VAL A 20 -0.80 3.75 6.72
C VAL A 20 -0.51 3.35 8.15
N HIS A 21 -0.80 4.25 9.07
CA HIS A 21 -0.89 3.95 10.49
C HIS A 21 -2.29 3.42 10.78
N VAL A 22 -2.39 2.40 11.62
CA VAL A 22 -3.69 1.93 12.13
C VAL A 22 -3.71 2.21 13.62
N SER A 23 -4.52 3.18 14.02
CA SER A 23 -4.65 3.55 15.43
C SER A 23 -5.10 2.34 16.25
N PRO A 24 -4.48 2.07 17.42
CA PRO A 24 -4.93 1.00 18.30
C PRO A 24 -6.37 1.23 18.75
N LEU A 25 -7.12 0.14 18.94
CA LEU A 25 -8.48 0.20 19.46
C LEU A 25 -8.43 0.76 20.89
N PRO A 26 -9.05 1.91 21.23
CA PRO A 26 -8.99 2.43 22.59
C PRO A 26 -9.61 1.43 23.58
N PRO A 27 -9.02 1.20 24.76
CA PRO A 27 -9.70 0.42 25.79
C PRO A 27 -10.94 1.18 26.28
N GLY A 28 -12.13 0.64 25.99
CA GLY A 28 -13.39 1.08 26.60
C GLY A 28 -14.32 1.96 25.76
N SER A 29 -13.98 2.29 24.51
CA SER A 29 -14.94 2.84 23.53
C SER A 29 -15.15 1.85 22.41
N ALA A 30 -16.38 1.73 21.89
CA ALA A 30 -16.71 0.80 20.80
C ALA A 30 -15.76 1.08 19.62
N PRO A 31 -14.79 0.20 19.35
CA PRO A 31 -13.58 0.70 18.73
C PRO A 31 -13.76 0.75 17.23
N GLY A 32 -13.96 1.95 16.70
CA GLY A 32 -13.80 2.18 15.27
C GLY A 32 -12.36 1.86 14.86
N VAL A 33 -12.18 1.34 13.64
CA VAL A 33 -10.85 1.16 13.07
C VAL A 33 -10.48 2.46 12.35
N THR A 34 -9.40 3.11 12.76
CA THR A 34 -8.93 4.34 12.12
C THR A 34 -7.66 4.10 11.33
N PHE A 35 -7.69 4.46 10.04
CA PHE A 35 -6.51 4.54 9.19
C PHE A 35 -6.03 5.98 9.12
N ASP A 36 -4.77 6.19 9.48
CA ASP A 36 -4.10 7.49 9.50
C ASP A 36 -2.90 7.49 8.55
N PRO A 37 -2.50 8.65 8.01
CA PRO A 37 -1.26 8.73 7.24
C PRO A 37 -0.04 8.55 8.16
N GLY A 38 1.12 8.23 7.56
CA GLY A 38 2.40 8.23 8.27
C GLY A 38 2.84 6.89 8.84
N GLY A 39 2.27 5.77 8.37
CA GLY A 39 2.72 4.44 8.76
C GLY A 39 4.09 4.07 8.18
N VAL A 40 4.58 2.92 8.62
CA VAL A 40 5.80 2.28 8.10
C VAL A 40 5.57 0.83 7.69
N ALA A 41 6.33 0.38 6.70
CA ALA A 41 6.33 -1.00 6.24
C ALA A 41 7.77 -1.49 6.01
N SER A 42 8.04 -2.74 6.35
CA SER A 42 9.38 -3.32 6.27
C SER A 42 9.40 -4.62 5.47
N ALA A 43 10.54 -4.92 4.86
CA ALA A 43 10.82 -6.22 4.26
C ALA A 43 12.28 -6.62 4.49
N GLN A 44 12.55 -7.91 4.44
CA GLN A 44 13.88 -8.47 4.68
C GLN A 44 14.46 -9.18 3.45
N THR A 45 15.77 -9.10 3.32
CA THR A 45 16.57 -9.94 2.43
C THR A 45 16.72 -11.37 2.98
N PRO A 46 17.24 -12.34 2.19
CA PRO A 46 17.49 -13.70 2.70
C PRO A 46 18.46 -13.76 3.89
N ASP A 47 19.40 -12.81 3.97
CA ASP A 47 20.40 -12.70 5.04
C ASP A 47 19.94 -11.84 6.23
N GLY A 48 18.68 -11.37 6.24
CA GLY A 48 18.07 -10.68 7.38
C GLY A 48 18.29 -9.16 7.44
N GLU A 49 18.91 -8.56 6.41
CA GLU A 49 18.92 -7.10 6.29
C GLU A 49 17.49 -6.60 6.08
N THR A 50 17.07 -5.64 6.91
CA THR A 50 15.72 -5.08 6.86
C THR A 50 15.79 -3.72 6.17
N ILE A 51 14.87 -3.47 5.23
CA ILE A 51 14.55 -2.13 4.74
C ILE A 51 13.20 -1.72 5.33
N THR A 52 13.09 -0.46 5.77
CA THR A 52 11.84 0.14 6.26
C THR A 52 11.51 1.35 5.41
N LEU A 53 10.27 1.45 4.96
CA LEU A 53 9.77 2.50 4.07
C LEU A 53 8.59 3.23 4.73
N THR A 54 8.52 4.53 4.48
CA THR A 54 7.26 5.30 4.51
C THR A 54 6.84 5.58 3.07
N GLY A 55 5.59 6.00 2.85
CA GLY A 55 5.25 6.59 1.56
C GLY A 55 3.79 6.51 1.18
N SER A 56 3.44 7.34 0.21
CA SER A 56 2.12 7.36 -0.43
C SER A 56 2.24 7.99 -1.81
N GLY A 57 1.18 7.87 -2.61
CA GLY A 57 1.13 8.45 -3.94
C GLY A 57 -0.14 8.09 -4.69
N THR A 58 -0.12 8.39 -5.98
CA THR A 58 -1.21 8.06 -6.91
C THR A 58 -0.67 7.48 -8.20
N PHE A 59 -1.50 6.72 -8.90
CA PHE A 59 -1.24 6.31 -10.28
C PHE A 59 -2.54 6.21 -11.09
N VAL A 60 -2.40 6.24 -12.42
CA VAL A 60 -3.49 5.90 -13.34
C VAL A 60 -3.20 4.55 -13.99
N ALA A 61 -4.00 3.53 -13.68
CA ALA A 61 -3.93 2.24 -14.33
C ALA A 61 -4.75 2.28 -15.64
N PRO A 62 -4.15 2.01 -16.82
CA PRO A 62 -4.87 2.05 -18.09
C PRO A 62 -6.01 1.04 -18.17
N ALA A 63 -6.99 1.33 -19.03
CA ALA A 63 -8.03 0.39 -19.42
C ALA A 63 -7.44 -0.91 -20.01
N GLY A 64 -8.11 -2.05 -19.78
CA GLY A 64 -7.75 -3.32 -20.44
C GLY A 64 -6.79 -4.25 -19.71
N SER A 65 -6.59 -4.05 -18.40
CA SER A 65 -5.89 -4.93 -17.46
C SER A 65 -4.35 -4.92 -17.54
N ASN A 66 -3.71 -4.71 -16.38
CA ASN A 66 -2.27 -4.89 -16.11
C ASN A 66 -1.29 -4.05 -16.97
N GLY A 67 -1.74 -2.91 -17.49
CA GLY A 67 -0.88 -1.97 -18.21
C GLY A 67 -0.05 -1.09 -17.26
N GLY A 68 1.16 -0.75 -17.70
CA GLY A 68 1.99 0.26 -17.03
C GLY A 68 1.57 1.69 -17.38
N SER A 69 2.01 2.67 -16.58
CA SER A 69 1.68 4.08 -16.76
C SER A 69 2.76 5.00 -16.17
N GLY A 70 3.05 6.10 -16.87
CA GLY A 70 3.90 7.18 -16.35
C GLY A 70 3.13 8.24 -15.56
N ALA A 71 1.79 8.16 -15.51
CA ALA A 71 0.96 9.08 -14.74
C ALA A 71 0.95 8.67 -13.27
N VAL A 72 2.04 8.99 -12.57
CA VAL A 72 2.28 8.62 -11.18
C VAL A 72 2.74 9.80 -10.34
N THR A 73 2.47 9.73 -9.04
CA THR A 73 3.06 10.59 -8.02
C THR A 73 3.55 9.74 -6.85
N GLY A 74 4.27 10.37 -5.94
CA GLY A 74 4.57 9.78 -4.64
C GLY A 74 5.99 9.27 -4.47
N GLY A 75 6.18 8.58 -3.36
CA GLY A 75 7.48 8.23 -2.82
C GLY A 75 7.45 8.29 -1.30
N GLY A 76 8.62 8.31 -0.69
CA GLY A 76 8.76 8.38 0.76
C GLY A 76 10.20 8.31 1.22
N THR A 77 10.39 7.94 2.48
CA THR A 77 11.70 7.72 3.09
C THR A 77 12.02 6.22 3.15
N TRP A 78 13.30 5.90 3.23
CA TRP A 78 13.78 4.56 3.53
C TRP A 78 14.90 4.57 4.55
N THR A 79 15.01 3.48 5.33
CA THR A 79 16.16 3.15 6.18
C THR A 79 16.50 1.68 6.03
N THR A 80 17.75 1.29 6.33
CA THR A 80 18.16 -0.12 6.45
C THR A 80 18.71 -0.42 7.84
N SER A 81 18.59 -1.67 8.28
CA SER A 81 19.16 -2.13 9.56
C SER A 81 20.69 -2.03 9.61
N THR A 82 21.34 -1.90 8.44
CA THR A 82 22.79 -1.68 8.28
C THR A 82 23.20 -0.20 8.32
N GLY A 83 22.25 0.72 8.57
CA GLY A 83 22.53 2.15 8.77
C GLY A 83 22.38 3.03 7.53
N GLY A 84 21.87 2.51 6.41
CA GLY A 84 21.54 3.32 5.24
C GLY A 84 20.24 4.09 5.42
N SER A 85 20.10 5.25 4.79
CA SER A 85 18.84 6.01 4.75
C SER A 85 18.74 6.95 3.56
N GLY A 86 17.53 7.41 3.26
CA GLY A 86 17.29 8.43 2.24
C GLY A 86 15.82 8.55 1.85
N THR A 87 15.57 9.02 0.63
CA THR A 87 14.23 9.09 0.04
C THR A 87 14.14 8.24 -1.21
N TYR A 88 12.92 7.99 -1.67
CA TYR A 88 12.64 7.41 -2.98
C TYR A 88 11.46 8.12 -3.64
N LYS A 89 11.40 8.06 -4.98
CA LYS A 89 10.30 8.60 -5.78
C LYS A 89 9.74 7.50 -6.68
N VAL A 90 8.43 7.49 -6.87
CA VAL A 90 7.77 6.64 -7.87
C VAL A 90 7.99 7.23 -9.27
N LYS A 91 8.34 6.37 -10.22
CA LYS A 91 8.67 6.74 -11.60
C LYS A 91 7.65 6.20 -12.59
N GLU A 92 7.12 5.01 -12.34
CA GLU A 92 6.09 4.41 -13.18
C GLU A 92 5.26 3.42 -12.38
N LEU A 93 4.01 3.23 -12.81
CA LEU A 93 3.23 2.04 -12.54
C LEU A 93 3.66 0.96 -13.52
N VAL A 94 4.06 -0.20 -13.02
CA VAL A 94 4.34 -1.38 -13.82
C VAL A 94 3.07 -2.20 -14.00
N ALA A 95 2.34 -2.45 -12.91
CA ALA A 95 1.10 -3.20 -12.92
C ALA A 95 0.22 -2.85 -11.72
N TRP A 96 -1.10 -2.92 -11.93
CA TRP A 96 -2.10 -2.81 -10.89
C TRP A 96 -3.14 -3.91 -11.06
N VAL A 97 -3.42 -4.62 -9.96
CA VAL A 97 -4.47 -5.63 -9.89
C VAL A 97 -5.40 -5.26 -8.74
N PHE A 98 -6.59 -4.77 -9.08
CA PHE A 98 -7.69 -4.64 -8.14
C PHE A 98 -8.21 -6.03 -7.75
N ALA A 99 -8.39 -6.28 -6.46
CA ALA A 99 -8.91 -7.55 -5.96
C ALA A 99 -10.35 -7.43 -5.46
N SER A 100 -10.62 -6.52 -4.53
CA SER A 100 -11.95 -6.30 -3.97
C SER A 100 -12.06 -4.92 -3.32
N ALA A 101 -13.29 -4.40 -3.23
CA ALA A 101 -13.57 -3.25 -2.36
C ALA A 101 -13.56 -3.72 -0.90
N GLN A 102 -13.07 -2.89 0.02
CA GLN A 102 -13.11 -3.19 1.43
C GLN A 102 -14.50 -2.88 2.03
N PRO A 103 -14.96 -3.64 3.03
CA PRO A 103 -16.21 -3.36 3.72
C PRO A 103 -16.10 -2.09 4.56
N LEU A 104 -17.20 -1.34 4.68
CA LEU A 104 -17.29 -0.16 5.55
C LEU A 104 -17.18 -0.47 7.04
N LEU A 105 -17.35 -1.75 7.39
CA LEU A 105 -17.20 -2.27 8.75
C LEU A 105 -16.09 -3.31 8.79
N ILE A 106 -15.24 -3.26 9.82
CA ILE A 106 -14.21 -4.27 10.09
C ILE A 106 -14.53 -4.90 11.43
N GLY A 107 -14.78 -6.21 11.45
CA GLY A 107 -15.19 -6.91 12.69
C GLY A 107 -16.52 -6.41 13.27
N GLY A 108 -17.38 -5.78 12.46
CA GLY A 108 -18.63 -5.15 12.90
C GLY A 108 -18.48 -3.71 13.38
N PHE A 109 -17.27 -3.15 13.38
CA PHE A 109 -17.00 -1.78 13.82
C PHE A 109 -16.86 -0.81 12.65
N PRO A 110 -17.29 0.46 12.80
CA PRO A 110 -17.14 1.48 11.77
C PRO A 110 -15.67 1.77 11.48
N VAL A 111 -15.37 2.06 10.22
CA VAL A 111 -14.05 2.53 9.79
C VAL A 111 -14.04 4.04 9.65
N THR A 112 -12.97 4.67 10.16
CA THR A 112 -12.60 6.05 9.86
C THR A 112 -11.33 6.01 9.02
N ASP A 113 -11.35 6.64 7.85
CA ASP A 113 -10.20 6.73 6.96
C ASP A 113 -9.80 8.18 6.80
N ASN A 114 -8.68 8.55 7.41
CA ASN A 114 -8.08 9.88 7.32
C ASN A 114 -7.06 9.97 6.16
N THR A 115 -6.93 8.93 5.36
CA THR A 115 -6.01 8.84 4.21
C THR A 115 -6.72 8.98 2.86
N GLY A 116 -8.05 8.82 2.84
CA GLY A 116 -8.88 8.98 1.66
C GLY A 116 -10.37 8.80 1.98
N ASN A 117 -11.17 8.48 0.97
CA ASN A 117 -12.60 8.25 1.14
C ASN A 117 -12.87 6.80 1.60
N ASN A 118 -13.60 6.66 2.71
CA ASN A 118 -14.02 5.38 3.28
C ASN A 118 -14.65 4.38 2.28
N THR A 119 -15.34 4.89 1.26
CA THR A 119 -16.06 4.10 0.25
C THR A 119 -15.19 3.66 -0.93
N GLU A 120 -13.98 4.21 -1.06
CA GLU A 120 -13.05 3.94 -2.16
C GLU A 120 -11.97 2.92 -1.78
N ARG A 121 -11.93 2.52 -0.50
CA ARG A 121 -10.93 1.57 0.03
C ARG A 121 -10.96 0.25 -0.74
N ALA A 122 -9.78 -0.20 -1.14
CA ALA A 122 -9.60 -1.38 -1.97
C ALA A 122 -8.45 -2.28 -1.51
N ASN A 123 -8.64 -3.57 -1.74
CA ASN A 123 -7.60 -4.59 -1.70
C ASN A 123 -7.00 -4.77 -3.09
N GLY A 124 -5.72 -5.12 -3.17
CA GLY A 124 -5.04 -5.30 -4.45
C GLY A 124 -3.53 -5.34 -4.34
N VAL A 125 -2.88 -5.33 -5.49
CA VAL A 125 -1.43 -5.31 -5.62
C VAL A 125 -1.02 -4.29 -6.67
N ALA A 126 -0.13 -3.38 -6.29
CA ALA A 126 0.54 -2.45 -7.21
C ALA A 126 2.03 -2.79 -7.30
N VAL A 127 2.58 -2.74 -8.52
CA VAL A 127 4.01 -2.84 -8.78
C VAL A 127 4.47 -1.52 -9.39
N LEU A 128 5.46 -0.89 -8.78
CA LEU A 128 5.91 0.46 -9.07
C LEU A 128 7.41 0.46 -9.36
N ARG A 129 7.86 1.16 -10.40
CA ARG A 129 9.28 1.49 -10.56
C ARG A 129 9.59 2.66 -9.65
N ILE A 130 10.67 2.55 -8.87
CA ILE A 130 11.12 3.60 -7.96
C ILE A 130 12.59 3.96 -8.18
N GLU A 131 12.95 5.18 -7.79
CA GLU A 131 14.30 5.70 -7.82
C GLU A 131 14.65 6.21 -6.42
N PHE A 132 15.73 5.69 -5.84
CA PHE A 132 16.25 6.11 -4.55
C PHE A 132 17.15 7.33 -4.68
N SER A 133 17.18 8.18 -3.64
CA SER A 133 17.98 9.41 -3.59
C SER A 133 19.49 9.20 -3.70
N ASN A 134 19.97 7.97 -3.48
CA ASN A 134 21.37 7.60 -3.67
C ASN A 134 21.68 7.09 -5.09
N GLY A 135 20.79 7.35 -6.07
CA GLY A 135 20.96 7.00 -7.48
C GLY A 135 20.63 5.56 -7.85
N GLN A 136 20.29 4.71 -6.88
CA GLN A 136 19.88 3.33 -7.16
C GLN A 136 18.43 3.27 -7.64
N SER A 137 18.15 2.39 -8.59
CA SER A 137 16.77 2.05 -8.98
C SER A 137 16.23 0.85 -8.19
N GLY A 138 14.91 0.73 -8.14
CA GLY A 138 14.22 -0.40 -7.55
C GLY A 138 12.83 -0.62 -8.14
N VAL A 139 12.22 -1.72 -7.74
CA VAL A 139 10.81 -2.03 -7.95
C VAL A 139 10.16 -2.18 -6.58
N LEU A 140 9.12 -1.42 -6.30
CA LEU A 140 8.30 -1.50 -5.09
C LEU A 140 6.99 -2.23 -5.42
N THR A 141 6.74 -3.34 -4.76
CA THR A 141 5.44 -3.99 -4.73
C THR A 141 4.73 -3.58 -3.45
N VAL A 142 3.50 -3.09 -3.57
CA VAL A 142 2.60 -2.75 -2.46
C VAL A 142 1.43 -3.72 -2.52
N GLY A 143 1.23 -4.48 -1.45
CA GLY A 143 0.14 -5.43 -1.34
C GLY A 143 -0.79 -5.06 -0.19
N CYS A 144 -2.10 -4.99 -0.46
CA CYS A 144 -3.14 -4.75 0.53
C CYS A 144 -4.05 -5.98 0.61
N HIS A 145 -3.85 -6.80 1.63
CA HIS A 145 -4.68 -7.92 2.06
C HIS A 145 -5.54 -7.49 3.26
N GLY A 146 -6.37 -6.47 3.05
CA GLY A 146 -7.35 -6.02 4.03
C GLY A 146 -8.57 -6.95 4.12
N PRO A 147 -9.57 -6.61 4.95
CA PRO A 147 -10.76 -7.41 5.13
C PRO A 147 -11.51 -7.66 3.81
N GLY A 148 -11.90 -8.92 3.58
CA GLY A 148 -12.57 -9.35 2.35
C GLY A 148 -11.65 -9.54 1.14
N ALA A 149 -10.32 -9.48 1.32
CA ALA A 149 -9.37 -9.81 0.26
C ALA A 149 -9.36 -11.33 -0.03
N PRO A 150 -9.20 -11.75 -1.30
CA PRO A 150 -8.90 -13.15 -1.62
C PRO A 150 -7.51 -13.54 -1.11
N ALA A 151 -7.32 -14.84 -0.84
CA ALA A 151 -6.02 -15.38 -0.45
C ALA A 151 -4.96 -15.18 -1.54
N GLY A 152 -3.69 -15.03 -1.14
CA GLY A 152 -2.55 -14.88 -2.04
C GLY A 152 -2.03 -13.44 -2.22
N ILE A 153 -2.68 -12.46 -1.60
CA ILE A 153 -2.16 -11.09 -1.46
C ILE A 153 -1.39 -11.02 -0.13
N PHE A 154 -0.17 -10.50 -0.14
CA PHE A 154 0.53 -10.16 1.09
C PHE A 154 0.12 -8.75 1.53
N GLU A 155 0.19 -8.46 2.83
CA GLU A 155 -0.01 -7.11 3.37
C GLU A 155 1.36 -6.46 3.59
N GLY A 156 1.58 -5.26 3.03
CA GLY A 156 2.80 -4.48 3.22
C GLY A 156 3.55 -4.16 1.94
N ILE A 157 4.89 -4.15 2.03
CA ILE A 157 5.78 -3.85 0.90
C ILE A 157 6.79 -4.96 0.64
N ALA A 158 7.20 -5.10 -0.62
CA ALA A 158 8.42 -5.79 -1.02
C ALA A 158 9.16 -4.89 -2.01
N THR A 159 10.48 -4.80 -1.95
CA THR A 159 11.21 -3.92 -2.85
C THR A 159 12.56 -4.47 -3.25
N THR A 160 13.06 -4.03 -4.41
CA THR A 160 14.49 -4.10 -4.71
C THR A 160 15.17 -2.76 -4.44
N LYS A 161 16.47 -2.81 -4.16
CA LYS A 161 17.36 -1.65 -4.14
C LYS A 161 18.69 -2.03 -4.79
N GLY A 162 18.87 -1.61 -6.04
CA GLY A 162 19.91 -2.21 -6.89
C GLY A 162 19.61 -3.70 -7.09
N TYR A 163 20.61 -4.55 -6.85
CA TYR A 163 20.45 -6.02 -6.97
C TYR A 163 19.84 -6.68 -5.72
N LYS A 164 19.77 -5.97 -4.58
CA LYS A 164 19.25 -6.56 -3.33
C LYS A 164 17.73 -6.64 -3.40
N THR A 165 17.18 -7.77 -2.98
CA THR A 165 15.75 -8.03 -2.94
C THR A 165 15.28 -8.20 -1.50
N TYR A 166 14.39 -7.33 -1.07
CA TYR A 166 13.70 -7.37 0.21
C TYR A 166 12.28 -7.90 -0.06
N TYR A 167 12.04 -9.17 0.26
CA TYR A 167 10.80 -9.87 -0.10
C TYR A 167 10.13 -10.57 1.08
N ASN A 168 10.86 -10.81 2.18
CA ASN A 168 10.26 -11.41 3.36
C ASN A 168 9.53 -10.32 4.13
N THR A 169 8.20 -10.30 4.00
CA THR A 169 7.32 -9.28 4.57
C THR A 169 6.78 -9.76 5.91
N PRO A 170 7.10 -9.10 7.05
CA PRO A 170 6.57 -9.48 8.34
C PRO A 170 5.04 -9.42 8.34
N THR A 171 4.38 -10.42 8.94
CA THR A 171 2.93 -10.38 9.12
C THR A 171 2.57 -9.16 9.98
N PRO A 172 1.58 -8.37 9.57
CA PRO A 172 1.16 -7.23 10.36
C PRO A 172 0.65 -7.63 11.75
N VAL A 173 1.20 -6.99 12.78
CA VAL A 173 0.81 -7.21 14.18
C VAL A 173 -0.22 -6.14 14.59
N GLY A 174 -1.07 -6.45 15.58
CA GLY A 174 -1.99 -5.47 16.17
C GLY A 174 -1.22 -4.39 16.94
N ASP A 175 -1.79 -3.19 17.03
CA ASP A 175 -1.33 -2.07 17.87
C ASP A 175 0.08 -1.52 17.58
N VAL A 176 0.67 -1.88 16.43
CA VAL A 176 1.93 -1.32 15.93
C VAL A 176 1.86 -1.02 14.44
N ASP A 177 2.67 -0.06 13.99
CA ASP A 177 2.91 0.17 12.56
C ASP A 177 3.77 -0.96 11.98
N ALA A 178 3.09 -2.00 11.51
CA ALA A 178 3.71 -3.17 10.94
C ALA A 178 3.12 -3.48 9.56
N GLY A 179 3.55 -2.74 8.53
CA GLY A 179 3.29 -3.13 7.15
C GLY A 179 1.85 -2.95 6.70
N ARG A 180 1.11 -1.98 7.26
CA ARG A 180 -0.26 -1.68 6.83
C ARG A 180 -0.23 -0.79 5.58
N THR A 181 -1.03 -1.16 4.60
CA THR A 181 -1.19 -0.45 3.34
C THR A 181 -2.65 -0.33 2.98
N LEU A 182 -2.97 0.67 2.17
CA LEU A 182 -4.32 0.92 1.72
C LEU A 182 -4.31 1.49 0.31
N PHE A 183 -5.29 1.06 -0.50
CA PHE A 183 -5.58 1.66 -1.78
C PHE A 183 -6.93 2.37 -1.76
N HIS A 184 -7.07 3.42 -2.56
CA HIS A 184 -8.33 4.09 -2.87
C HIS A 184 -8.53 4.09 -4.37
N VAL A 185 -9.65 3.56 -4.87
CA VAL A 185 -9.99 3.60 -6.31
C VAL A 185 -11.07 4.66 -6.53
N HIS A 186 -10.73 5.72 -7.26
CA HIS A 186 -11.58 6.91 -7.49
C HIS A 186 -12.45 6.82 -8.75
#